data_AF-A0A1V1PPT8-F1
#
_entry.id   AF-A0A1V1PPT8-F1
#
_cell.length_a   1.000
_cell.length_b   1.000
_cell.length_c   1.000
_cell.angle_alpha   90.00
_cell.angle_beta   90.00
_cell.angle_gamma   90.00
#
_symmetry.space_group_name_H-M   'P 1'
#
loop_
_entity.id
_entity.type
_entity.pdbx_description
1 polymer ?
#
loop_
_entity_poly.entity_id
_entity_poly.type
_entity_poly.pdbx_seq_one_letter_code
_entity_poly.pdbx_strand_id
1 'polypeptide(L)'
;MSYSNAPSLHELKPRIVVFGVGGAGGNAVNNMIDARLQGVEFVVANTDAQALTRAKTPNRIQLGHSITEGLGAGARPEVGQAAAQESQPEILEMLEGAHMVFVAAGMGGGTGTGAAPVIARTARERGILTIAVVTKPFHFEGQRRMQLAEQGVQELRKHVDTLIVIPNQNLFRVANERTTFAEAFQLADQVLYSGVRGVTDLMVMPGLINLDFADVRTVMAEMGTAMMGTGEGDGPNRALDAAHGAIANPLLDIVSMRGAKGVLINITGGFDMTLYEVDQAANEIRAEVDPNANIILGSTFDETLEGRMRVSVVATGIDDEHIVAQQTIVQPARRAADAPVVRTRTPMREEPVTRPAAHAINLDDEPIYEEDRPSFANDAEPAVADKRGFNLFGWMKPGATDEATPRPVEPPRPTRAHEDIVRDPALDEELEIPAFLRRQMGPR
;
A
#
# COMPACT_ATOMS: atom_id res chain seq x y z
N MET A 1 -38.73 32.79 -27.65
CA MET A 1 -38.83 32.55 -26.19
C MET A 1 -38.07 31.29 -25.89
N SER A 2 -37.01 31.43 -25.10
CA SER A 2 -36.06 30.37 -24.75
C SER A 2 -36.74 29.39 -23.81
N TYR A 3 -36.82 28.11 -24.20
CA TYR A 3 -37.10 27.05 -23.23
C TYR A 3 -35.82 26.81 -22.44
N SER A 4 -35.94 27.03 -21.13
CA SER A 4 -34.96 26.77 -20.10
C SER A 4 -34.37 25.36 -20.25
N ASN A 5 -33.06 25.30 -20.49
CA ASN A 5 -32.26 24.10 -20.27
C ASN A 5 -32.19 23.90 -18.75
N ALA A 6 -33.25 23.35 -18.15
CA ALA A 6 -33.19 22.90 -16.78
C ALA A 6 -32.24 21.70 -16.76
N PRO A 7 -31.16 21.73 -15.96
CA PRO A 7 -30.29 20.58 -15.83
C PRO A 7 -31.13 19.37 -15.39
N SER A 8 -30.91 18.25 -16.06
CA SER A 8 -31.58 17.00 -15.74
C SER A 8 -31.26 16.62 -14.28
N LEU A 9 -32.22 16.06 -13.53
CA LEU A 9 -32.02 15.63 -12.13
C LEU A 9 -30.84 14.66 -11.91
N HIS A 10 -30.26 14.13 -12.98
CA HIS A 10 -29.03 13.34 -12.99
C HIS A 10 -27.73 14.16 -12.79
N GLU A 11 -27.78 15.51 -12.88
CA GLU A 11 -26.60 16.40 -12.88
C GLU A 11 -26.19 16.94 -11.49
N LEU A 12 -26.75 16.42 -10.39
CA LEU A 12 -26.47 16.95 -9.04
C LEU A 12 -25.49 16.10 -8.21
N LYS A 13 -24.97 14.98 -8.73
CA LYS A 13 -23.94 14.20 -8.03
C LYS A 13 -22.53 14.64 -8.45
N PRO A 14 -21.64 14.96 -7.49
CA PRO A 14 -20.27 15.34 -7.82
C PRO A 14 -19.57 14.17 -8.54
N ARG A 15 -18.94 14.47 -9.69
CA ARG A 15 -18.09 13.52 -10.40
C ARG A 15 -16.77 13.38 -9.64
N ILE A 16 -16.53 12.19 -9.08
CA ILE A 16 -15.31 11.84 -8.34
C ILE A 16 -14.49 10.87 -9.20
N VAL A 17 -13.21 11.20 -9.43
CA VAL A 17 -12.29 10.36 -10.21
C VAL A 17 -11.16 9.85 -9.31
N VAL A 18 -10.79 8.58 -9.43
CA VAL A 18 -9.69 7.96 -8.67
C VAL A 18 -8.61 7.52 -9.65
N PHE A 19 -7.47 8.20 -9.61
CA PHE A 19 -6.27 7.87 -10.38
C PHE A 19 -5.36 6.93 -9.59
N GLY A 20 -5.20 5.71 -10.06
CA GLY A 20 -4.15 4.79 -9.64
C GLY A 20 -2.89 5.02 -10.46
N VAL A 21 -1.84 5.56 -9.85
CA VAL A 21 -0.60 5.93 -10.55
C VAL A 21 0.52 4.92 -10.28
N GLY A 22 1.09 4.37 -11.35
CA GLY A 22 2.12 3.34 -11.28
C GLY A 22 1.60 1.98 -10.80
N GLY A 23 2.53 1.08 -10.44
CA GLY A 23 2.17 -0.29 -10.05
C GLY A 23 1.31 -0.38 -8.78
N ALA A 24 1.74 0.27 -7.70
CA ALA A 24 0.99 0.26 -6.43
C ALA A 24 -0.37 0.97 -6.55
N GLY A 25 -0.43 2.12 -7.24
CA GLY A 25 -1.70 2.80 -7.48
C GLY A 25 -2.66 1.97 -8.32
N GLY A 26 -2.16 1.30 -9.36
CA GLY A 26 -2.96 0.37 -10.17
C GLY A 26 -3.48 -0.83 -9.37
N ASN A 27 -2.67 -1.41 -8.48
CA ASN A 27 -3.11 -2.47 -7.58
C ASN A 27 -4.19 -1.98 -6.61
N ALA A 28 -4.01 -0.81 -6.00
CA ALA A 28 -4.99 -0.21 -5.12
C ALA A 28 -6.33 0.04 -5.82
N VAL A 29 -6.32 0.55 -7.06
CA VAL A 29 -7.54 0.70 -7.88
C VAL A 29 -8.19 -0.64 -8.18
N ASN A 30 -7.42 -1.66 -8.53
CA ASN A 30 -7.96 -3.01 -8.72
C ASN A 30 -8.64 -3.54 -7.45
N ASN A 31 -8.03 -3.32 -6.28
CA ASN A 31 -8.60 -3.67 -4.98
C ASN A 31 -9.90 -2.89 -4.70
N MET A 32 -9.94 -1.58 -5.01
CA MET A 32 -11.15 -0.76 -4.86
C MET A 32 -12.31 -1.26 -5.74
N ILE A 33 -12.01 -1.70 -6.96
CA ILE A 33 -13.00 -2.29 -7.89
C ILE A 33 -13.52 -3.62 -7.33
N ASP A 34 -12.62 -4.49 -6.85
CA ASP A 34 -12.99 -5.78 -6.26
C ASP A 34 -13.84 -5.61 -5.00
N ALA A 35 -13.51 -4.61 -4.19
CA ALA A 35 -14.27 -4.20 -3.01
C ALA A 35 -15.56 -3.42 -3.35
N ARG A 36 -15.89 -3.26 -4.64
CA ARG A 36 -17.11 -2.63 -5.16
C ARG A 36 -17.36 -1.21 -4.64
N LEU A 37 -16.31 -0.40 -4.54
CA LEU A 37 -16.45 1.00 -4.18
C LEU A 37 -17.34 1.73 -5.20
N GLN A 38 -18.40 2.39 -4.72
CA GLN A 38 -19.42 3.02 -5.56
C GLN A 38 -19.19 4.52 -5.76
N GLY A 39 -19.80 5.07 -6.81
CA GLY A 39 -19.87 6.53 -7.06
C GLY A 39 -18.54 7.19 -7.44
N VAL A 40 -17.55 6.40 -7.84
CA VAL A 40 -16.27 6.89 -8.33
C VAL A 40 -15.95 6.31 -9.70
N GLU A 41 -15.23 7.08 -10.49
CA GLU A 41 -14.69 6.65 -11.78
C GLU A 41 -13.20 6.32 -11.62
N PHE A 42 -12.80 5.11 -11.99
CA PHE A 42 -11.42 4.65 -11.82
C PHE A 42 -10.60 4.88 -13.08
N VAL A 43 -9.41 5.45 -12.93
CA VAL A 43 -8.41 5.61 -14.01
C VAL A 43 -7.10 4.99 -13.54
N VAL A 44 -6.44 4.19 -14.37
CA VAL A 44 -5.09 3.69 -14.08
C VAL A 44 -4.10 4.31 -15.06
N ALA A 45 -3.07 4.97 -14.52
CA ALA A 45 -2.03 5.62 -15.30
C ALA A 45 -0.67 4.99 -14.98
N ASN A 46 -0.01 4.38 -15.96
CA ASN A 46 1.27 3.71 -15.76
C ASN A 46 2.16 3.78 -17.00
N THR A 47 3.48 3.76 -16.78
CA THR A 47 4.47 3.69 -17.86
C THR A 47 4.79 2.26 -18.28
N ASP A 48 4.40 1.27 -17.47
CA ASP A 48 4.55 -0.16 -17.77
C ASP A 48 3.25 -0.69 -18.42
N ALA A 49 3.37 -1.08 -19.69
CA ALA A 49 2.25 -1.58 -20.48
C ALA A 49 1.73 -2.93 -19.96
N GLN A 50 2.62 -3.80 -19.48
CA GLN A 50 2.21 -5.09 -18.92
C GLN A 50 1.37 -4.89 -17.67
N ALA A 51 1.78 -3.97 -16.80
CA ALA A 51 0.98 -3.61 -15.62
C ALA A 51 -0.41 -3.06 -16.01
N LEU A 52 -0.51 -2.24 -17.05
CA LEU A 52 -1.80 -1.72 -17.53
C LEU A 52 -2.73 -2.80 -18.07
N THR A 53 -2.22 -3.87 -18.70
CA THR A 53 -3.09 -4.97 -19.15
C THR A 53 -3.84 -5.65 -18.01
N ARG A 54 -3.31 -5.56 -16.78
CA ARG A 54 -3.92 -6.13 -15.56
C ARG A 54 -4.90 -5.18 -14.88
N ALA A 55 -5.04 -3.95 -15.35
CA ALA A 55 -5.98 -2.99 -14.79
C ALA A 55 -7.43 -3.44 -15.06
N LYS A 56 -8.27 -3.44 -14.02
CA LYS A 56 -9.68 -3.87 -14.12
C LYS A 56 -10.59 -2.78 -14.68
N THR A 57 -10.19 -1.51 -14.59
CA THR A 57 -10.91 -0.40 -15.22
C THR A 57 -10.67 -0.37 -16.75
N PRO A 58 -11.67 0.04 -17.55
CA PRO A 58 -11.46 0.34 -18.96
C PRO A 58 -10.66 1.63 -19.18
N ASN A 59 -10.68 2.57 -18.23
CA ASN A 59 -9.99 3.86 -18.36
C ASN A 59 -8.51 3.72 -17.99
N ARG A 60 -7.66 3.58 -19.01
CA ARG A 60 -6.22 3.32 -18.85
C ARG A 60 -5.43 4.35 -19.62
N ILE A 61 -4.40 4.90 -18.99
CA ILE A 61 -3.46 5.82 -19.64
C ILE A 61 -2.07 5.18 -19.63
N GLN A 62 -1.55 4.89 -20.81
CA GLN A 62 -0.15 4.54 -21.00
C GLN A 62 0.68 5.82 -21.00
N LEU A 63 1.35 6.07 -19.88
CA LEU A 63 2.19 7.24 -19.70
C LEU A 63 3.48 7.10 -20.52
N GLY A 64 3.86 8.18 -21.20
CA GLY A 64 5.16 8.33 -21.86
C GLY A 64 5.47 7.23 -22.88
N HIS A 65 4.53 6.94 -23.78
CA HIS A 65 4.70 5.91 -24.80
C HIS A 65 6.01 6.08 -25.59
N SER A 66 6.38 7.32 -25.92
CA SER A 66 7.61 7.63 -26.66
C SER A 66 8.87 7.57 -25.80
N ILE A 67 8.74 7.78 -24.48
CA ILE A 67 9.87 7.86 -23.54
C ILE A 67 10.27 6.47 -23.01
N THR A 68 9.30 5.63 -22.68
CA THR A 68 9.55 4.35 -22.00
C THR A 68 9.35 3.14 -22.91
N GLU A 69 8.75 3.32 -24.08
CA GLU A 69 8.37 2.23 -24.99
C GLU A 69 7.49 1.17 -24.30
N GLY A 70 6.79 1.55 -23.23
CA GLY A 70 5.96 0.65 -22.43
C GLY A 70 6.72 -0.21 -21.41
N LEU A 71 8.02 0.01 -21.21
CA LEU A 71 8.89 -0.80 -20.32
C LEU A 71 8.97 -0.28 -18.88
N GLY A 72 8.22 0.77 -18.55
CA GLY A 72 8.23 1.39 -17.23
C GLY A 72 9.35 2.42 -17.01
N ALA A 73 9.31 3.08 -15.85
CA ALA A 73 10.23 4.19 -15.52
C ALA A 73 11.55 3.75 -14.87
N GLY A 74 11.81 2.45 -14.69
CA GLY A 74 13.08 1.94 -14.16
C GLY A 74 13.50 2.49 -12.79
N ALA A 75 12.56 2.74 -11.89
CA ALA A 75 12.78 3.38 -10.58
C ALA A 75 13.37 4.80 -10.63
N ARG A 76 13.17 5.52 -11.75
CA ARG A 76 13.64 6.89 -11.98
C ARG A 76 12.46 7.88 -11.97
N PRO A 77 12.27 8.69 -10.92
CA PRO A 77 11.15 9.63 -10.85
C PRO A 77 11.13 10.65 -11.99
N GLU A 78 12.28 11.11 -12.46
CA GLU A 78 12.38 12.06 -13.57
C GLU A 78 11.80 11.49 -14.88
N VAL A 79 11.92 10.17 -15.10
CA VAL A 79 11.30 9.49 -16.24
C VAL A 79 9.79 9.42 -16.06
N GLY A 80 9.31 9.10 -14.85
CA GLY A 80 7.88 9.10 -14.55
C GLY A 80 7.24 10.48 -14.72
N GLN A 81 7.94 11.54 -14.31
CA GLN A 81 7.51 12.92 -14.48
C GLN A 81 7.42 13.31 -15.97
N ALA A 82 8.48 13.06 -16.74
CA ALA A 82 8.49 13.36 -18.18
C ALA A 82 7.40 12.58 -18.93
N ALA A 83 7.19 11.31 -18.57
CA ALA A 83 6.13 10.48 -19.13
C ALA A 83 4.72 11.04 -18.86
N ALA A 84 4.48 11.57 -17.65
CA ALA A 84 3.20 12.20 -17.33
C ALA A 84 3.00 13.57 -18.01
N GLN A 85 4.10 14.29 -18.27
CA GLN A 85 4.05 15.54 -19.04
C GLN A 85 3.76 15.28 -20.53
N GLU A 86 4.35 14.25 -21.11
CA GLU A 86 4.03 13.80 -22.48
C GLU A 86 2.53 13.47 -22.60
N SER A 87 2.00 12.69 -21.64
CA SER A 87 0.61 12.23 -21.64
C SER A 87 -0.37 13.18 -20.94
N GLN A 88 -0.03 14.47 -20.84
CA GLN A 88 -0.91 15.46 -20.22
C GLN A 88 -2.27 15.60 -20.94
N PRO A 89 -2.37 15.54 -22.29
CA PRO A 89 -3.66 15.58 -22.98
C PRO A 89 -4.62 14.48 -22.55
N GLU A 90 -4.15 13.23 -22.41
CA GLU A 90 -5.01 12.11 -21.98
C GLU A 90 -5.42 12.24 -20.51
N ILE A 91 -4.51 12.74 -19.65
CA ILE A 91 -4.83 13.04 -18.24
C ILE A 91 -5.94 14.10 -18.15
N LEU A 92 -5.86 15.13 -19.00
CA LEU A 92 -6.82 16.22 -19.05
C LEU A 92 -8.23 15.78 -19.47
N GLU A 93 -8.31 14.89 -20.45
CA GLU A 93 -9.58 14.30 -20.91
C GLU A 93 -10.27 13.54 -19.76
N MET A 94 -9.53 12.71 -19.02
CA MET A 94 -10.08 11.97 -17.89
C MET A 94 -10.55 12.87 -16.74
N LEU A 95 -9.94 14.05 -16.57
CA LEU A 95 -10.30 15.03 -15.54
C LEU A 95 -11.49 15.93 -15.93
N GLU A 96 -11.99 15.85 -17.16
CA GLU A 96 -13.02 16.78 -17.65
C GLU A 96 -14.35 16.65 -16.89
N GLY A 97 -14.82 17.75 -16.29
CA GLY A 97 -16.04 17.75 -15.46
C GLY A 97 -15.90 17.03 -14.12
N ALA A 98 -14.68 16.61 -13.72
CA ALA A 98 -14.44 16.11 -12.37
C ALA A 98 -14.55 17.26 -11.36
N HIS A 99 -15.22 17.01 -10.24
CA HIS A 99 -15.31 17.94 -9.12
C HIS A 99 -14.23 17.65 -8.09
N MET A 100 -13.84 16.39 -8.00
CA MET A 100 -12.89 15.87 -7.04
C MET A 100 -12.05 14.78 -7.68
N VAL A 101 -10.76 14.73 -7.34
CA VAL A 101 -9.85 13.68 -7.75
C VAL A 101 -9.09 13.10 -6.56
N PHE A 102 -8.99 11.78 -6.53
CA PHE A 102 -8.06 11.06 -5.67
C PHE A 102 -6.86 10.59 -6.49
N VAL A 103 -5.65 10.85 -6.02
CA VAL A 103 -4.41 10.35 -6.62
C VAL A 103 -3.80 9.32 -5.68
N ALA A 104 -3.97 8.03 -6.01
CA ALA A 104 -3.42 6.91 -5.27
C ALA A 104 -2.09 6.46 -5.87
N ALA A 105 -1.01 6.46 -5.08
CA ALA A 105 0.31 6.08 -5.56
C ALA A 105 1.21 5.47 -4.46
N GLY A 106 2.10 4.56 -4.86
CA GLY A 106 3.20 4.11 -4.02
C GLY A 106 4.47 4.90 -4.29
N MET A 107 5.01 5.53 -3.27
CA MET A 107 6.18 6.42 -3.38
C MET A 107 7.50 5.63 -3.31
N GLY A 108 8.54 6.23 -3.87
CA GLY A 108 9.89 5.65 -3.93
C GLY A 108 10.17 4.83 -5.20
N GLY A 109 9.16 4.55 -6.02
CA GLY A 109 9.34 4.04 -7.39
C GLY A 109 9.67 5.15 -8.40
N GLY A 110 9.64 4.82 -9.70
CA GLY A 110 9.79 5.82 -10.76
C GLY A 110 8.46 6.47 -11.14
N THR A 111 7.50 5.67 -11.59
CA THR A 111 6.22 6.16 -12.10
C THR A 111 5.38 6.87 -11.04
N GLY A 112 5.07 6.21 -9.92
CA GLY A 112 4.25 6.80 -8.86
C GLY A 112 4.84 8.12 -8.34
N THR A 113 6.12 8.10 -7.96
CA THR A 113 6.85 9.27 -7.42
C THR A 113 6.91 10.45 -8.39
N GLY A 114 7.12 10.20 -9.69
CA GLY A 114 7.29 11.25 -10.69
C GLY A 114 5.99 11.72 -11.35
N ALA A 115 5.06 10.82 -11.61
CA ALA A 115 3.82 11.12 -12.34
C ALA A 115 2.71 11.66 -11.44
N ALA A 116 2.62 11.19 -10.18
CA ALA A 116 1.55 11.62 -9.28
C ALA A 116 1.53 13.15 -9.05
N PRO A 117 2.67 13.85 -8.84
CA PRO A 117 2.69 15.31 -8.73
C PRO A 117 2.19 16.03 -10.00
N VAL A 118 2.47 15.47 -11.19
CA VAL A 118 2.05 16.07 -12.47
C VAL A 118 0.53 15.95 -12.64
N ILE A 119 -0.03 14.79 -12.32
CA ILE A 119 -1.49 14.55 -12.37
C ILE A 119 -2.20 15.44 -11.35
N ALA A 120 -1.70 15.49 -10.11
CA ALA A 120 -2.23 16.35 -9.06
C ALA A 120 -2.23 17.83 -9.46
N ARG A 121 -1.09 18.33 -9.97
CA ARG A 121 -0.98 19.71 -10.46
C ARG A 121 -2.00 20.02 -11.55
N THR A 122 -2.11 19.12 -12.52
CA THR A 122 -3.02 19.24 -13.66
C THR A 122 -4.48 19.33 -13.21
N ALA A 123 -4.86 18.58 -12.16
CA ALA A 123 -6.20 18.67 -11.58
C ALA A 123 -6.41 19.95 -10.77
N ARG A 124 -5.45 20.31 -9.92
CA ARG A 124 -5.52 21.49 -9.04
C ARG A 124 -5.58 22.79 -9.83
N GLU A 125 -4.81 22.91 -10.92
CA GLU A 125 -4.84 24.07 -11.83
C GLU A 125 -6.22 24.29 -12.48
N ARG A 126 -7.08 23.27 -12.50
CA ARG A 126 -8.47 23.34 -12.98
C ARG A 126 -9.49 23.57 -11.87
N GLY A 127 -9.06 23.77 -10.63
CA GLY A 127 -9.94 23.99 -9.48
C GLY A 127 -10.65 22.73 -8.98
N ILE A 128 -10.16 21.54 -9.38
CA ILE A 128 -10.66 20.25 -8.91
C ILE A 128 -10.10 20.01 -7.50
N LEU A 129 -10.96 19.63 -6.54
CA LEU A 129 -10.50 19.27 -5.20
C LEU A 129 -9.59 18.03 -5.29
N THR A 130 -8.30 18.22 -5.01
CA THR A 130 -7.27 17.24 -5.30
C THR A 130 -6.73 16.64 -4.01
N ILE A 131 -7.06 15.37 -3.77
CA ILE A 131 -6.59 14.62 -2.61
C ILE A 131 -5.61 13.55 -3.08
N ALA A 132 -4.43 13.48 -2.48
CA ALA A 132 -3.51 12.38 -2.71
C ALA A 132 -3.49 11.42 -1.53
N VAL A 133 -3.52 10.12 -1.82
CA VAL A 133 -3.39 9.05 -0.83
C VAL A 133 -2.19 8.21 -1.23
N VAL A 134 -1.09 8.31 -0.48
CA VAL A 134 0.18 7.72 -0.90
C VAL A 134 0.83 6.88 0.18
N THR A 135 1.52 5.82 -0.24
CA THR A 135 2.30 4.97 0.67
C THR A 135 3.79 5.29 0.61
N LYS A 136 4.44 5.35 1.78
CA LYS A 136 5.91 5.31 1.89
C LYS A 136 6.38 3.86 1.97
N PRO A 137 7.52 3.50 1.36
CA PRO A 137 8.00 2.13 1.30
C PRO A 137 8.35 1.58 2.68
N PHE A 138 8.46 0.26 2.80
CA PHE A 138 9.01 -0.36 4.00
C PHE A 138 10.52 -0.10 4.11
N HIS A 139 11.07 -0.11 5.34
CA HIS A 139 12.51 0.09 5.54
C HIS A 139 13.36 -0.99 4.85
N PHE A 140 12.84 -2.22 4.74
CA PHE A 140 13.54 -3.33 4.07
C PHE A 140 13.69 -3.11 2.56
N GLU A 141 12.89 -2.24 1.94
CA GLU A 141 12.99 -1.94 0.50
C GLU A 141 14.21 -1.06 0.18
N GLY A 142 14.90 -0.57 1.22
CA GLY A 142 16.17 0.12 1.12
C GLY A 142 16.07 1.64 1.24
N GLN A 143 17.15 2.23 1.75
CA GLN A 143 17.26 3.66 2.04
C GLN A 143 17.06 4.54 0.82
N ARG A 144 17.58 4.13 -0.35
CA ARG A 144 17.41 4.87 -1.60
C ARG A 144 15.93 5.03 -1.96
N ARG A 145 15.13 3.97 -1.79
CA ARG A 145 13.69 4.00 -2.10
C ARG A 145 12.95 4.95 -1.16
N MET A 146 13.29 4.93 0.12
CA MET A 146 12.74 5.86 1.13
C MET A 146 13.09 7.32 0.80
N GLN A 147 14.34 7.62 0.44
CA GLN A 147 14.75 8.98 0.06
C GLN A 147 13.97 9.52 -1.14
N LEU A 148 13.79 8.70 -2.18
CA LEU A 148 12.97 9.07 -3.34
C LEU A 148 11.52 9.28 -2.93
N ALA A 149 11.00 8.48 -2.01
CA ALA A 149 9.64 8.62 -1.50
C ALA A 149 9.44 9.95 -0.77
N GLU A 150 10.35 10.32 0.13
CA GLU A 150 10.28 11.60 0.84
C GLU A 150 10.34 12.79 -0.12
N GLN A 151 11.24 12.77 -1.11
CA GLN A 151 11.33 13.81 -2.12
C GLN A 151 10.03 13.92 -2.94
N GLY A 152 9.48 12.79 -3.37
CA GLY A 152 8.22 12.77 -4.11
C GLY A 152 7.03 13.25 -3.27
N VAL A 153 6.98 12.91 -1.99
CA VAL A 153 5.93 13.37 -1.05
C VAL A 153 5.99 14.89 -0.89
N GLN A 154 7.20 15.45 -0.72
CA GLN A 154 7.40 16.90 -0.65
C GLN A 154 7.00 17.61 -1.94
N GLU A 155 7.30 17.03 -3.10
CA GLU A 155 6.89 17.60 -4.38
C GLU A 155 5.37 17.51 -4.59
N LEU A 156 4.78 16.34 -4.33
CA LEU A 156 3.34 16.12 -4.46
C LEU A 156 2.53 17.08 -3.60
N ARG A 157 2.99 17.35 -2.37
CA ARG A 157 2.32 18.26 -1.42
C ARG A 157 2.07 19.65 -2.00
N LYS A 158 2.96 20.16 -2.85
CA LYS A 158 2.82 21.49 -3.46
C LYS A 158 1.61 21.57 -4.41
N HIS A 159 1.14 20.42 -4.88
CA HIS A 159 0.18 20.31 -5.98
C HIS A 159 -1.14 19.66 -5.56
N VAL A 160 -1.37 19.42 -4.26
CA VAL A 160 -2.60 18.83 -3.72
C VAL A 160 -3.21 19.73 -2.66
N ASP A 161 -4.50 19.58 -2.42
CA ASP A 161 -5.20 20.28 -1.34
C ASP A 161 -5.02 19.54 -0.01
N THR A 162 -5.12 18.20 -0.06
CA THR A 162 -4.85 17.31 1.07
C THR A 162 -3.97 16.13 0.64
N LEU A 163 -2.98 15.79 1.46
CA LEU A 163 -2.06 14.67 1.27
C LEU A 163 -2.15 13.70 2.45
N ILE A 164 -2.76 12.54 2.23
CA ILE A 164 -2.79 11.43 3.19
C ILE A 164 -1.55 10.57 2.97
N VAL A 165 -0.65 10.55 3.95
CA VAL A 165 0.59 9.79 3.90
C VAL A 165 0.48 8.55 4.77
N ILE A 166 0.64 7.38 4.15
CA ILE A 166 0.59 6.07 4.80
C ILE A 166 2.01 5.51 4.91
N PRO A 167 2.63 5.51 6.10
CA PRO A 167 3.90 4.84 6.30
C PRO A 167 3.70 3.33 6.36
N ASN A 168 4.15 2.59 5.34
CA ASN A 168 4.00 1.12 5.34
C ASN A 168 4.68 0.47 6.55
N GLN A 169 5.68 1.11 7.16
CA GLN A 169 6.27 0.63 8.40
C GLN A 169 5.24 0.43 9.53
N ASN A 170 4.19 1.26 9.59
CA ASN A 170 3.17 1.15 10.63
C ASN A 170 2.26 -0.06 10.42
N LEU A 171 2.22 -0.63 9.21
CA LEU A 171 1.49 -1.87 8.94
C LEU A 171 2.04 -3.05 9.75
N PHE A 172 3.33 -3.03 10.11
CA PHE A 172 3.91 -4.06 10.99
C PHE A 172 3.34 -4.04 12.41
N ARG A 173 2.77 -2.92 12.87
CA ARG A 173 2.11 -2.86 14.19
C ARG A 173 0.74 -3.53 14.18
N VAL A 174 0.19 -3.73 12.98
CA VAL A 174 -1.11 -4.36 12.74
C VAL A 174 -0.94 -5.80 12.25
N ALA A 175 0.23 -6.14 11.70
CA ALA A 175 0.60 -7.47 11.25
C ALA A 175 1.14 -8.35 12.39
N ASN A 176 1.05 -9.67 12.22
CA ASN A 176 1.62 -10.65 13.15
C ASN A 176 2.89 -11.32 12.56
N GLU A 177 3.62 -12.09 13.36
CA GLU A 177 4.87 -12.77 12.93
C GLU A 177 4.69 -13.75 11.76
N ARG A 178 3.46 -14.12 11.43
CA ARG A 178 3.12 -15.03 10.33
C ARG A 178 2.74 -14.30 9.05
N THR A 179 2.59 -12.98 9.09
CA THR A 179 2.19 -12.18 7.94
C THR A 179 3.27 -12.25 6.88
N THR A 180 2.91 -12.79 5.73
CA THR A 180 3.80 -12.93 4.59
C THR A 180 4.04 -11.59 3.92
N PHE A 181 5.08 -11.55 3.08
CA PHE A 181 5.38 -10.36 2.28
C PHE A 181 4.20 -9.95 1.38
N ALA A 182 3.53 -10.92 0.76
CA ALA A 182 2.38 -10.66 -0.11
C ALA A 182 1.22 -10.03 0.67
N GLU A 183 0.92 -10.56 1.85
CA GLU A 183 -0.12 -10.04 2.73
C GLU A 183 0.21 -8.61 3.20
N ALA A 184 1.48 -8.30 3.46
CA ALA A 184 1.88 -6.93 3.85
C ALA A 184 1.59 -5.88 2.76
N PHE A 185 1.77 -6.21 1.48
CA PHE A 185 1.38 -5.31 0.38
C PHE A 185 -0.12 -5.24 0.19
N GLN A 186 -0.85 -6.34 0.39
CA GLN A 186 -2.32 -6.32 0.40
C GLN A 186 -2.87 -5.44 1.53
N LEU A 187 -2.23 -5.45 2.71
CA LEU A 187 -2.56 -4.52 3.79
C LEU A 187 -2.35 -3.06 3.37
N ALA A 188 -1.26 -2.75 2.65
CA ALA A 188 -1.04 -1.41 2.12
C ALA A 188 -2.13 -0.99 1.11
N ASP A 189 -2.51 -1.88 0.21
CA ASP A 189 -3.61 -1.66 -0.75
C ASP A 189 -4.96 -1.48 -0.02
N GLN A 190 -5.19 -2.20 1.07
CA GLN A 190 -6.38 -2.05 1.91
C GLN A 190 -6.43 -0.70 2.63
N VAL A 191 -5.28 -0.17 3.06
CA VAL A 191 -5.23 1.17 3.66
C VAL A 191 -5.47 2.25 2.60
N LEU A 192 -4.92 2.11 1.38
CA LEU A 192 -5.22 3.02 0.27
C LEU A 192 -6.72 3.02 -0.06
N TYR A 193 -7.34 1.84 -0.11
CA TYR A 193 -8.80 1.69 -0.24
C TYR A 193 -9.54 2.42 0.87
N SER A 194 -9.15 2.19 2.13
CA SER A 194 -9.80 2.81 3.29
C SER A 194 -9.66 4.34 3.27
N GLY A 195 -8.52 4.85 2.79
CA GLY A 195 -8.24 6.27 2.58
C GLY A 195 -9.22 6.95 1.63
N VAL A 196 -9.47 6.32 0.49
CA VAL A 196 -10.44 6.83 -0.50
C VAL A 196 -11.86 6.64 0.02
N ARG A 197 -12.20 5.43 0.48
CA ARG A 197 -13.55 5.06 0.97
C ARG A 197 -14.02 5.97 2.10
N GLY A 198 -13.15 6.26 3.07
CA GLY A 198 -13.49 7.07 4.24
C GLY A 198 -14.04 8.46 3.90
N VAL A 199 -13.62 9.01 2.76
CA VAL A 199 -14.10 10.32 2.27
C VAL A 199 -15.24 10.15 1.28
N THR A 200 -15.18 9.18 0.37
CA THR A 200 -16.19 9.02 -0.69
C THR A 200 -17.54 8.53 -0.17
N ASP A 201 -17.55 7.66 0.84
CA ASP A 201 -18.79 7.08 1.37
C ASP A 201 -19.73 8.17 1.88
N LEU A 202 -19.18 9.21 2.53
CA LEU A 202 -19.92 10.34 3.09
C LEU A 202 -20.74 11.14 2.06
N MET A 203 -20.36 11.06 0.79
CA MET A 203 -20.97 11.84 -0.29
C MET A 203 -21.83 10.98 -1.21
N VAL A 204 -21.47 9.71 -1.38
CA VAL A 204 -22.09 8.81 -2.36
C VAL A 204 -23.17 7.95 -1.73
N MET A 205 -22.92 7.44 -0.52
CA MET A 205 -23.78 6.45 0.12
C MET A 205 -24.93 7.13 0.86
N PRO A 206 -26.14 6.56 0.85
CA PRO A 206 -27.23 7.04 1.69
C PRO A 206 -26.85 6.93 3.16
N GLY A 207 -27.02 8.04 3.87
CA GLY A 207 -26.71 8.17 5.28
C GLY A 207 -27.79 8.89 6.06
N LEU A 208 -27.76 8.73 7.39
CA LEU A 208 -28.62 9.48 8.32
C LEU A 208 -28.21 10.96 8.34
N ILE A 209 -26.90 11.21 8.24
CA ILE A 209 -26.27 12.53 8.16
C ILE A 209 -25.44 12.51 6.88
N ASN A 210 -26.06 12.95 5.78
CA ASN A 210 -25.37 13.14 4.51
C ASN A 210 -24.64 14.48 4.53
N LEU A 211 -23.41 14.48 4.01
CA LEU A 211 -22.63 15.70 3.84
C LEU A 211 -22.71 16.15 2.39
N ASP A 212 -22.74 17.46 2.18
CA ASP A 212 -22.62 17.99 0.83
C ASP A 212 -21.14 18.13 0.42
N PHE A 213 -20.90 18.33 -0.87
CA PHE A 213 -19.54 18.51 -1.38
C PHE A 213 -18.87 19.79 -0.86
N ALA A 214 -19.66 20.83 -0.54
CA ALA A 214 -19.11 22.10 -0.07
C ALA A 214 -18.54 21.96 1.35
N ASP A 215 -19.19 21.17 2.22
CA ASP A 215 -18.72 20.82 3.55
C ASP A 215 -17.37 20.10 3.46
N VAL A 216 -17.30 19.03 2.65
CA VAL A 216 -16.05 18.27 2.45
C VAL A 216 -14.95 19.16 1.88
N ARG A 217 -15.27 19.99 0.88
CA ARG A 217 -14.31 20.93 0.29
C ARG A 217 -13.81 21.94 1.31
N THR A 218 -14.66 22.44 2.21
CA THR A 218 -14.27 23.44 3.22
C THR A 218 -13.26 22.88 4.22
N VAL A 219 -13.38 21.60 4.57
CA VAL A 219 -12.42 20.95 5.50
C VAL A 219 -11.19 20.40 4.80
N MET A 220 -11.24 20.01 3.53
CA MET A 220 -10.11 19.37 2.86
C MET A 220 -9.35 20.28 1.88
N ALA A 221 -9.85 21.48 1.58
CA ALA A 221 -9.14 22.45 0.78
C ALA A 221 -7.94 23.03 1.53
N GLU A 222 -6.76 23.05 0.90
CA GLU A 222 -5.55 23.71 1.39
C GLU A 222 -5.06 23.27 2.79
N MET A 223 -5.42 22.08 3.25
CA MET A 223 -5.02 21.58 4.57
C MET A 223 -3.63 20.93 4.61
N GLY A 224 -3.02 20.66 3.46
CA GLY A 224 -1.69 20.06 3.43
C GLY A 224 -1.71 18.62 3.90
N THR A 225 -0.98 18.29 4.97
CA THR A 225 -0.78 16.89 5.37
C THR A 225 -1.95 16.37 6.22
N ALA A 226 -2.34 15.12 5.98
CA ALA A 226 -3.42 14.44 6.67
C ALA A 226 -3.04 13.00 7.06
N MET A 227 -3.73 12.49 8.08
CA MET A 227 -3.60 11.13 8.60
C MET A 227 -4.98 10.49 8.73
N MET A 228 -5.03 9.16 8.71
CA MET A 228 -6.29 8.43 8.81
C MET A 228 -6.20 7.30 9.83
N GLY A 229 -7.23 7.19 10.65
CA GLY A 229 -7.49 6.03 11.50
C GLY A 229 -8.82 5.37 11.14
N THR A 230 -8.92 4.07 11.31
CA THR A 230 -10.21 3.35 11.19
C THR A 230 -10.29 2.29 12.28
N GLY A 231 -11.46 2.16 12.89
CA GLY A 231 -11.78 1.15 13.89
C GLY A 231 -13.11 0.48 13.58
N GLU A 232 -13.25 -0.77 14.01
CA GLU A 232 -14.50 -1.52 13.95
C GLU A 232 -14.82 -2.03 15.35
N GLY A 233 -16.11 -2.07 15.67
CA GLY A 233 -16.63 -2.60 16.92
C GLY A 233 -17.89 -3.41 16.69
N ASP A 234 -18.19 -4.30 17.62
CA ASP A 234 -19.36 -5.18 17.61
C ASP A 234 -19.99 -5.30 18.99
N GLY A 235 -21.23 -5.80 19.04
CA GLY A 235 -21.96 -5.97 20.29
C GLY A 235 -22.43 -4.66 20.94
N PRO A 236 -22.74 -4.68 22.25
CA PRO A 236 -23.39 -3.56 22.94
C PRO A 236 -22.56 -2.27 23.03
N ASN A 237 -21.23 -2.39 22.97
CA ASN A 237 -20.30 -1.26 23.06
C ASN A 237 -19.62 -0.95 21.72
N ARG A 238 -20.16 -1.47 20.60
CA ARG A 238 -19.57 -1.33 19.25
C ARG A 238 -19.22 0.11 18.90
N ALA A 239 -19.98 1.08 19.38
CA ALA A 239 -19.75 2.48 19.09
C ALA A 239 -18.45 3.01 19.71
N LEU A 240 -18.26 2.76 21.01
CA LEU A 240 -17.06 3.16 21.74
C LEU A 240 -15.85 2.37 21.27
N ASP A 241 -16.00 1.05 21.08
CA ASP A 241 -14.91 0.19 20.64
C ASP A 241 -14.41 0.59 19.24
N ALA A 242 -15.32 0.93 18.32
CA ALA A 242 -14.96 1.43 16.99
C ALA A 242 -14.27 2.80 17.05
N ALA A 243 -14.76 3.73 17.89
CA ALA A 243 -14.15 5.04 18.07
C ALA A 243 -12.74 4.93 18.67
N HIS A 244 -12.56 4.14 19.74
CA HIS A 244 -11.25 3.86 20.34
C HIS A 244 -10.31 3.19 19.35
N GLY A 245 -10.81 2.22 18.58
CA GLY A 245 -10.04 1.56 17.53
C GLY A 245 -9.57 2.54 16.44
N ALA A 246 -10.40 3.52 16.08
CA ALA A 246 -10.03 4.56 15.12
C ALA A 246 -8.95 5.50 15.66
N ILE A 247 -9.07 5.94 16.92
CA ILE A 247 -8.12 6.85 17.59
C ILE A 247 -6.77 6.15 17.84
N ALA A 248 -6.80 4.88 18.28
CA ALA A 248 -5.62 4.10 18.58
C ALA A 248 -4.99 3.43 17.34
N ASN A 249 -5.53 3.69 16.16
CA ASN A 249 -5.06 3.05 14.93
C ASN A 249 -3.59 3.45 14.66
N PRO A 250 -2.66 2.50 14.41
CA PRO A 250 -1.25 2.81 14.18
C PRO A 250 -0.95 3.76 13.00
N LEU A 251 -1.91 3.97 12.10
CA LEU A 251 -1.83 4.89 10.97
C LEU A 251 -2.22 6.34 11.34
N LEU A 252 -2.80 6.52 12.53
CA LEU A 252 -3.16 7.79 13.14
C LEU A 252 -2.27 8.00 14.37
N ASP A 253 -1.61 9.16 14.47
CA ASP A 253 -0.87 9.50 15.68
C ASP A 253 -1.75 10.40 16.56
N ILE A 254 -1.89 10.02 17.83
CA ILE A 254 -2.66 10.74 18.85
C ILE A 254 -2.09 12.16 19.04
N VAL A 255 -0.76 12.33 18.93
CA VAL A 255 -0.14 13.67 19.02
C VAL A 255 -0.58 14.56 17.85
N SER A 256 -0.75 13.95 16.67
CA SER A 256 -1.21 14.65 15.46
C SER A 256 -2.70 15.00 15.51
N MET A 257 -3.53 14.21 16.21
CA MET A 257 -4.97 14.50 16.36
C MET A 257 -5.25 15.80 17.11
N ARG A 258 -4.46 16.09 18.16
CA ARG A 258 -4.59 17.33 18.95
C ARG A 258 -4.10 18.58 18.21
N GLY A 259 -3.33 18.42 17.13
CA GLY A 259 -2.85 19.52 16.29
C GLY A 259 -3.63 19.70 14.99
N ALA A 260 -4.64 18.87 14.72
CA ALA A 260 -5.39 18.90 13.47
C ALA A 260 -6.33 20.10 13.41
N LYS A 261 -6.29 20.85 12.29
CA LYS A 261 -7.16 22.01 12.05
C LYS A 261 -8.55 21.62 11.55
N GLY A 262 -8.66 20.46 10.91
CA GLY A 262 -9.92 19.90 10.46
C GLY A 262 -9.97 18.40 10.64
N VAL A 263 -11.11 17.89 11.07
CA VAL A 263 -11.33 16.46 11.29
C VAL A 263 -12.62 16.03 10.62
N LEU A 264 -12.54 15.01 9.79
CA LEU A 264 -13.67 14.36 9.14
C LEU A 264 -13.90 13.00 9.81
N ILE A 265 -15.12 12.81 10.32
CA ILE A 265 -15.56 11.59 11.00
C ILE A 265 -16.63 10.93 10.14
N ASN A 266 -16.36 9.72 9.66
CA ASN A 266 -17.34 8.88 8.98
C ASN A 266 -17.70 7.70 9.88
N ILE A 267 -18.99 7.58 10.20
CA ILE A 267 -19.54 6.47 10.96
C ILE A 267 -20.39 5.61 10.03
N THR A 268 -20.01 4.35 9.84
CA THR A 268 -20.75 3.40 9.00
C THR A 268 -21.28 2.26 9.85
N GLY A 269 -22.56 1.93 9.72
CA GLY A 269 -23.19 0.81 10.43
C GLY A 269 -24.40 0.26 9.67
N GLY A 270 -24.98 -0.82 10.18
CA GLY A 270 -26.23 -1.36 9.65
C GLY A 270 -27.44 -0.46 9.95
N PHE A 271 -28.61 -0.84 9.46
CA PHE A 271 -29.88 -0.15 9.76
C PHE A 271 -30.31 -0.27 11.24
N ASP A 272 -29.64 -1.13 11.99
CA ASP A 272 -29.77 -1.29 13.44
C ASP A 272 -28.94 -0.26 14.24
N MET A 273 -28.16 0.59 13.56
CA MET A 273 -27.41 1.68 14.19
C MET A 273 -28.35 2.76 14.74
N THR A 274 -28.16 3.13 15.99
CA THR A 274 -28.97 4.11 16.69
C THR A 274 -28.30 5.49 16.72
N LEU A 275 -29.10 6.56 16.85
CA LEU A 275 -28.57 7.92 17.02
C LEU A 275 -27.69 8.04 18.27
N TYR A 276 -28.01 7.28 19.33
CA TYR A 276 -27.22 7.27 20.57
C TYR A 276 -25.80 6.73 20.34
N GLU A 277 -25.66 5.66 19.56
CA GLU A 277 -24.34 5.11 19.18
C GLU A 277 -23.53 6.09 18.33
N VAL A 278 -24.18 6.76 17.37
CA VAL A 278 -23.55 7.81 16.55
C VAL A 278 -23.05 8.97 17.42
N ASP A 279 -23.87 9.46 18.35
CA ASP A 279 -23.50 10.54 19.28
C ASP A 279 -22.35 10.12 20.21
N GLN A 280 -22.40 8.91 20.77
CA GLN A 280 -21.32 8.39 21.61
C GLN A 280 -19.98 8.35 20.88
N ALA A 281 -19.92 7.75 19.69
CA ALA A 281 -18.67 7.67 18.92
C ALA A 281 -18.16 9.04 18.50
N ALA A 282 -19.04 9.95 18.09
CA ALA A 282 -18.66 11.31 17.74
C ALA A 282 -18.08 12.08 18.93
N ASN A 283 -18.70 11.97 20.12
CA ASN A 283 -18.24 12.65 21.32
C ASN A 283 -16.91 12.10 21.83
N GLU A 284 -16.68 10.78 21.71
CA GLU A 284 -15.41 10.17 22.05
C GLU A 284 -14.26 10.71 21.19
N ILE A 285 -14.46 10.83 19.87
CA ILE A 285 -13.44 11.40 18.98
C ILE A 285 -13.23 12.89 19.25
N ARG A 286 -14.31 13.64 19.49
CA ARG A 286 -14.24 15.08 19.81
C ARG A 286 -13.42 15.35 21.06
N ALA A 287 -13.39 14.44 22.04
CA ALA A 287 -12.61 14.59 23.26
C ALA A 287 -11.09 14.56 23.02
N GLU A 288 -10.62 13.96 21.92
CA GLU A 288 -9.18 13.82 21.60
C GLU A 288 -8.70 14.80 20.51
N VAL A 289 -9.57 15.65 19.99
CA VAL A 289 -9.29 16.63 18.93
C VAL A 289 -9.16 18.05 19.53
N ASP A 290 -8.45 18.96 18.84
CA ASP A 290 -8.41 20.38 19.24
C ASP A 290 -9.83 20.97 19.33
N PRO A 291 -10.18 21.68 20.43
CA PRO A 291 -11.51 22.30 20.59
C PRO A 291 -11.87 23.32 19.51
N ASN A 292 -10.88 23.88 18.80
CA ASN A 292 -11.05 24.83 17.71
C ASN A 292 -10.98 24.17 16.32
N ALA A 293 -10.76 22.86 16.24
CA ALA A 293 -10.75 22.16 14.97
C ALA A 293 -12.13 22.22 14.31
N ASN A 294 -12.16 22.36 12.98
CA ASN A 294 -13.40 22.22 12.23
C ASN A 294 -13.75 20.74 12.09
N ILE A 295 -14.79 20.28 12.79
CA ILE A 295 -15.20 18.88 12.82
C ILE A 295 -16.43 18.66 11.95
N ILE A 296 -16.28 17.82 10.93
CA ILE A 296 -17.38 17.35 10.10
C ILE A 296 -17.70 15.91 10.48
N LEU A 297 -18.96 15.67 10.81
CA LEU A 297 -19.50 14.35 11.12
C LEU A 297 -20.46 13.94 10.03
N GLY A 298 -20.26 12.75 9.46
CA GLY A 298 -21.26 12.10 8.63
C GLY A 298 -21.45 10.66 9.04
N SER A 299 -22.58 10.09 8.65
CA SER A 299 -22.96 8.73 9.01
C SER A 299 -23.65 8.05 7.85
N THR A 300 -23.20 6.85 7.50
CA THR A 300 -23.63 6.08 6.33
C THR A 300 -24.16 4.71 6.71
N PHE A 301 -25.08 4.16 5.92
CA PHE A 301 -25.60 2.82 6.12
C PHE A 301 -24.91 1.79 5.21
N ASP A 302 -24.52 0.66 5.78
CA ASP A 302 -23.97 -0.50 5.08
C ASP A 302 -24.62 -1.78 5.65
N GLU A 303 -25.47 -2.45 4.86
CA GLU A 303 -26.16 -3.68 5.24
C GLU A 303 -25.20 -4.79 5.68
N THR A 304 -23.96 -4.78 5.18
CA THR A 304 -22.95 -5.79 5.55
C THR A 304 -22.40 -5.60 6.97
N LEU A 305 -22.73 -4.47 7.61
CA LEU A 305 -22.34 -4.11 8.97
C LEU A 305 -23.48 -4.22 9.98
N GLU A 306 -24.55 -4.98 9.69
CA GLU A 306 -25.57 -5.27 10.72
C GLU A 306 -24.92 -5.91 11.97
N GLY A 307 -25.24 -5.38 13.16
CA GLY A 307 -24.61 -5.77 14.43
C GLY A 307 -23.19 -5.24 14.65
N ARG A 308 -22.62 -4.49 13.70
CA ARG A 308 -21.27 -3.91 13.75
C ARG A 308 -21.30 -2.42 13.45
N MET A 309 -20.23 -1.73 13.84
CA MET A 309 -20.03 -0.31 13.50
C MET A 309 -18.58 -0.09 13.11
N ARG A 310 -18.36 0.71 12.06
CA ARG A 310 -17.05 1.17 11.64
C ARG A 310 -16.98 2.68 11.81
N VAL A 311 -15.87 3.15 12.35
CA VAL A 311 -15.58 4.57 12.48
C VAL A 311 -14.27 4.87 11.78
N SER A 312 -14.29 5.81 10.83
CA SER A 312 -13.11 6.30 10.12
C SER A 312 -12.91 7.77 10.43
N VAL A 313 -11.68 8.14 10.77
CA VAL A 313 -11.31 9.50 11.12
C VAL A 313 -10.20 9.96 10.20
N VAL A 314 -10.40 11.09 9.52
CA VAL A 314 -9.38 11.76 8.70
C VAL A 314 -9.04 13.09 9.36
N ALA A 315 -7.81 13.21 9.86
CA ALA A 315 -7.31 14.41 10.49
C ALA A 315 -6.42 15.19 9.50
N THR A 316 -6.71 16.47 9.32
CA THR A 316 -6.11 17.34 8.29
C THR A 316 -5.50 18.58 8.94
N GLY A 317 -4.53 19.21 8.28
CA GLY A 317 -3.91 20.44 8.79
C GLY A 317 -2.85 20.19 9.86
N ILE A 318 -2.22 19.02 9.84
CA ILE A 318 -1.19 18.62 10.81
C ILE A 318 0.16 19.22 10.39
N ASP A 319 0.84 19.91 11.33
CA ASP A 319 2.15 20.50 11.11
C ASP A 319 3.27 19.44 11.03
N ASP A 320 4.16 19.57 10.04
CA ASP A 320 5.16 18.57 9.64
C ASP A 320 6.17 18.18 10.72
N GLU A 321 6.51 19.09 11.65
CA GLU A 321 7.51 18.81 12.69
C GLU A 321 7.10 17.61 13.56
N HIS A 322 5.79 17.34 13.68
CA HIS A 322 5.27 16.21 14.45
C HIS A 322 5.37 14.87 13.69
N ILE A 323 5.26 14.88 12.35
CA ILE A 323 5.31 13.65 11.53
C ILE A 323 6.76 13.16 11.36
N VAL A 324 7.73 14.06 11.37
CA VAL A 324 9.17 13.73 11.20
C VAL A 324 9.85 13.43 12.55
N ALA A 325 9.47 14.11 13.64
CA ALA A 325 10.18 14.01 14.93
C ALA A 325 10.09 12.62 15.60
N GLN A 326 9.09 11.80 15.29
CA GLN A 326 8.90 10.50 15.97
C GLN A 326 9.41 9.27 15.21
N GLN A 327 10.06 9.45 14.05
CA GLN A 327 10.81 8.36 13.41
C GLN A 327 12.09 7.97 14.18
N THR A 328 12.42 8.68 15.26
CA THR A 328 13.56 8.37 16.12
C THR A 328 13.06 7.89 17.49
N ILE A 329 13.19 6.58 17.71
CA ILE A 329 13.32 5.80 18.98
C ILE A 329 12.48 4.52 18.85
N VAL A 330 12.89 3.65 17.94
CA VAL A 330 13.06 2.25 18.36
C VAL A 330 14.53 2.17 18.70
N GLN A 331 14.88 2.31 19.99
CA GLN A 331 16.22 1.93 20.42
C GLN A 331 16.43 0.48 19.99
N PRO A 332 17.43 0.17 19.14
CA PRO A 332 17.77 -1.21 18.90
C PRO A 332 18.03 -1.83 20.27
N ALA A 333 17.36 -2.94 20.58
CA ALA A 333 17.55 -3.67 21.81
C ALA A 333 19.05 -3.75 22.07
N ARG A 334 19.51 -3.13 23.17
CA ARG A 334 20.92 -3.10 23.54
C ARG A 334 21.45 -4.52 23.40
N ARG A 335 22.43 -4.71 22.53
CA ARG A 335 23.17 -5.97 22.43
C ARG A 335 23.56 -6.37 23.85
N ALA A 336 23.34 -7.64 24.19
CA ALA A 336 23.76 -8.27 25.43
C ALA A 336 25.30 -8.40 25.51
N ALA A 337 26.01 -7.27 25.44
CA ALA A 337 27.46 -7.18 25.58
C ALA A 337 27.87 -6.27 26.77
N ASP A 338 26.93 -5.51 27.35
CA ASP A 338 27.18 -4.62 28.49
C ASP A 338 26.54 -5.13 29.80
N ALA A 339 26.59 -6.45 30.03
CA ALA A 339 26.32 -6.97 31.37
C ALA A 339 27.53 -6.63 32.27
N PRO A 340 27.34 -5.95 33.43
CA PRO A 340 28.44 -5.63 34.32
C PRO A 340 29.00 -6.92 34.91
N VAL A 341 30.28 -7.19 34.66
CA VAL A 341 31.04 -8.26 35.33
C VAL A 341 31.02 -7.97 36.83
N VAL A 342 30.29 -8.78 37.58
CA VAL A 342 30.32 -8.78 39.04
C VAL A 342 31.73 -9.21 39.47
N ARG A 343 32.57 -8.23 39.82
CA ARG A 343 33.84 -8.48 40.50
C ARG A 343 33.53 -8.92 41.93
N THR A 344 33.66 -10.22 42.19
CA THR A 344 33.70 -10.78 43.53
C THR A 344 34.80 -10.10 44.33
N ARG A 345 34.40 -9.43 45.43
CA ARG A 345 35.34 -8.81 46.38
C ARG A 345 35.96 -9.90 47.24
N THR A 346 37.28 -9.96 47.22
CA THR A 346 38.13 -10.74 48.12
C THR A 346 37.88 -10.30 49.57
N PRO A 347 37.58 -11.20 50.52
CA PRO A 347 37.48 -10.85 51.93
C PRO A 347 38.89 -10.68 52.54
N MET A 348 39.00 -9.69 53.43
CA MET A 348 40.21 -9.29 54.14
C MET A 348 40.43 -10.16 55.38
N ARG A 349 41.56 -10.88 55.38
CA ARG A 349 42.39 -11.45 56.45
C ARG A 349 41.88 -11.41 57.91
N GLU A 350 41.73 -12.59 58.50
CA GLU A 350 41.98 -12.86 59.93
C GLU A 350 43.21 -13.78 60.05
N GLU A 351 44.04 -13.54 61.08
CA GLU A 351 45.19 -14.35 61.52
C GLU A 351 45.10 -14.50 63.06
N PRO A 352 45.85 -15.40 63.72
CA PRO A 352 46.24 -16.78 63.37
C PRO A 352 46.04 -17.76 64.56
N VAL A 353 46.04 -19.08 64.33
CA VAL A 353 46.29 -20.08 65.41
C VAL A 353 47.24 -21.18 64.91
N THR A 354 48.16 -21.56 65.79
CA THR A 354 49.45 -22.22 65.54
C THR A 354 49.46 -23.77 65.66
N ARG A 355 50.16 -24.43 64.70
CA ARG A 355 51.05 -25.63 64.78
C ARG A 355 50.44 -27.01 65.15
N PRO A 356 51.10 -28.18 64.89
CA PRO A 356 52.46 -28.45 64.37
C PRO A 356 52.56 -29.50 63.21
N ALA A 357 53.81 -29.83 62.87
CA ALA A 357 54.40 -30.52 61.71
C ALA A 357 54.25 -32.05 61.55
N ALA A 358 54.60 -32.54 60.35
CA ALA A 358 55.17 -33.85 59.91
C ALA A 358 54.45 -34.33 58.63
N HIS A 359 55.04 -34.98 57.62
CA HIS A 359 56.36 -35.55 57.36
C HIS A 359 56.52 -35.69 55.83
N ALA A 360 57.76 -35.72 55.33
CA ALA A 360 58.08 -35.98 53.93
C ALA A 360 58.03 -37.47 53.60
N ILE A 361 57.61 -37.82 52.38
CA ILE A 361 58.03 -39.05 51.70
C ILE A 361 58.15 -38.76 50.20
N ASN A 362 59.37 -38.87 49.68
CA ASN A 362 59.64 -39.10 48.25
C ASN A 362 59.55 -40.61 48.01
N LEU A 363 59.06 -41.04 46.85
CA LEU A 363 59.72 -42.03 45.99
C LEU A 363 58.91 -42.22 44.69
N ASP A 364 59.69 -42.25 43.63
CA ASP A 364 59.36 -42.42 42.22
C ASP A 364 58.74 -43.81 41.91
N ASP A 365 57.88 -43.87 40.88
CA ASP A 365 57.84 -44.88 39.80
C ASP A 365 56.52 -44.78 38.98
N GLU A 366 56.70 -44.70 37.65
CA GLU A 366 55.85 -44.79 36.43
C GLU A 366 54.37 -45.29 36.45
N PRO A 367 53.59 -45.28 35.32
CA PRO A 367 53.84 -44.77 33.95
C PRO A 367 52.69 -43.92 33.35
N ILE A 368 52.93 -43.40 32.14
CA ILE A 368 51.96 -42.79 31.21
C ILE A 368 51.07 -43.89 30.59
N TYR A 369 49.75 -43.68 30.56
CA TYR A 369 48.81 -44.45 29.74
C TYR A 369 47.93 -43.53 28.90
N GLU A 370 48.15 -43.57 27.58
CA GLU A 370 47.12 -43.33 26.55
C GLU A 370 46.23 -44.58 26.45
N GLU A 371 44.92 -44.42 26.27
CA GLU A 371 44.14 -45.29 25.37
C GLU A 371 42.73 -44.74 25.07
N ASP A 372 42.54 -44.52 23.76
CA ASP A 372 41.43 -44.89 22.88
C ASP A 372 40.00 -45.11 23.37
N ARG A 373 39.06 -44.57 22.57
CA ARG A 373 37.65 -45.00 22.54
C ARG A 373 37.31 -45.63 21.19
N PRO A 374 36.59 -46.77 21.18
CA PRO A 374 36.54 -47.70 20.05
C PRO A 374 35.51 -47.38 18.95
N SER A 375 35.84 -47.86 17.76
CA SER A 375 35.01 -47.92 16.55
C SER A 375 34.14 -49.19 16.47
N PHE A 376 33.02 -49.12 15.76
CA PHE A 376 32.40 -50.29 15.13
C PHE A 376 32.17 -50.04 13.62
N ALA A 377 32.76 -50.93 12.83
CA ALA A 377 32.70 -51.24 11.39
C ALA A 377 31.27 -51.56 10.87
N ASN A 378 30.88 -51.54 9.58
CA ASN A 378 31.58 -51.63 8.27
C ASN A 378 30.71 -51.08 7.10
N ASP A 379 31.42 -50.47 6.12
CA ASP A 379 31.39 -50.58 4.63
C ASP A 379 30.11 -50.36 3.77
N ALA A 380 30.11 -49.28 2.96
CA ALA A 380 30.41 -49.31 1.51
C ALA A 380 30.15 -47.94 0.81
N GLU A 381 31.14 -47.43 0.08
CA GLU A 381 31.17 -46.22 -0.76
C GLU A 381 30.19 -46.25 -1.97
N PRO A 382 29.80 -45.11 -2.63
CA PRO A 382 30.73 -44.09 -3.14
C PRO A 382 30.28 -42.61 -3.28
N ALA A 383 31.30 -41.79 -3.60
CA ALA A 383 31.34 -40.60 -4.46
C ALA A 383 30.53 -39.33 -4.12
N VAL A 384 31.31 -38.27 -3.93
CA VAL A 384 30.95 -36.88 -3.61
C VAL A 384 30.40 -36.15 -4.85
N ALA A 385 29.23 -35.53 -4.71
CA ALA A 385 28.68 -34.56 -5.67
C ALA A 385 28.81 -33.12 -5.16
N ASP A 386 29.25 -32.28 -6.09
CA ASP A 386 29.65 -30.89 -6.03
C ASP A 386 28.55 -29.95 -5.51
N LYS A 387 28.92 -29.02 -4.62
CA LYS A 387 28.08 -27.89 -4.18
C LYS A 387 28.52 -26.66 -4.95
N ARG A 388 27.64 -26.10 -5.80
CA ARG A 388 27.75 -24.69 -6.21
C ARG A 388 26.44 -23.96 -6.03
N GLY A 389 26.57 -22.84 -5.32
CA GLY A 389 25.50 -21.93 -4.97
C GLY A 389 24.99 -21.10 -6.13
N PHE A 390 23.74 -20.70 -5.96
CA PHE A 390 22.99 -19.75 -6.77
C PHE A 390 23.43 -18.31 -6.46
N ASN A 391 23.68 -17.49 -7.49
CA ASN A 391 23.76 -16.04 -7.37
C ASN A 391 22.73 -15.40 -8.32
N LEU A 392 21.86 -14.54 -7.76
CA LEU A 392 20.79 -13.83 -8.45
C LEU A 392 21.28 -12.43 -8.87
N PHE A 393 21.60 -12.29 -10.16
CA PHE A 393 21.76 -11.05 -10.94
C PHE A 393 22.92 -10.08 -10.64
N GLY A 394 23.92 -10.10 -11.53
CA GLY A 394 24.88 -9.01 -11.73
C GLY A 394 25.65 -9.21 -13.03
N TRP A 395 25.40 -8.35 -14.01
CA TRP A 395 25.94 -8.42 -15.37
C TRP A 395 27.44 -8.09 -15.38
N MET A 396 28.20 -8.80 -16.22
CA MET A 396 29.64 -8.63 -16.40
C MET A 396 29.92 -7.80 -17.67
N LYS A 397 30.83 -6.82 -17.58
CA LYS A 397 31.49 -6.15 -18.72
C LYS A 397 32.90 -6.76 -18.94
N PRO A 398 33.55 -6.51 -20.09
CA PRO A 398 34.13 -7.54 -20.95
C PRO A 398 35.66 -7.63 -20.89
N GLY A 399 36.21 -8.71 -21.44
CA GLY A 399 37.58 -8.71 -21.98
C GLY A 399 38.18 -10.10 -22.19
N ALA A 400 38.44 -10.43 -23.47
CA ALA A 400 39.55 -11.23 -24.04
C ALA A 400 39.78 -12.68 -23.52
N THR A 401 40.06 -13.72 -24.31
CA THR A 401 40.49 -13.88 -25.72
C THR A 401 40.39 -15.37 -26.10
N ASP A 402 40.16 -15.57 -27.39
CA ASP A 402 40.64 -16.65 -28.28
C ASP A 402 40.14 -18.11 -28.23
N GLU A 403 39.58 -18.47 -29.39
CA GLU A 403 39.74 -19.69 -30.20
C GLU A 403 39.34 -21.05 -29.64
N ALA A 404 38.22 -21.57 -30.16
CA ALA A 404 38.21 -22.77 -31.03
C ALA A 404 36.78 -23.06 -31.52
N THR A 405 36.57 -23.02 -32.83
CA THR A 405 35.34 -23.48 -33.49
C THR A 405 35.20 -25.00 -33.42
N PRO A 406 33.98 -25.53 -33.18
CA PRO A 406 33.50 -26.62 -34.02
C PRO A 406 32.04 -26.46 -34.51
N ARG A 407 31.92 -26.72 -35.82
CA ARG A 407 30.80 -27.08 -36.74
C ARG A 407 29.32 -26.95 -36.29
N PRO A 408 28.41 -26.49 -37.19
CA PRO A 408 26.98 -26.40 -36.91
C PRO A 408 26.27 -27.76 -37.02
N VAL A 409 25.39 -28.03 -36.07
CA VAL A 409 24.39 -29.12 -36.13
C VAL A 409 23.09 -28.51 -36.67
N GLU A 410 22.60 -29.02 -37.80
CA GLU A 410 21.31 -28.62 -38.39
C GLU A 410 20.13 -28.95 -37.46
N PRO A 411 19.13 -28.05 -37.32
CA PRO A 411 17.89 -28.36 -36.61
C PRO A 411 16.96 -29.27 -37.46
N PRO A 412 16.20 -30.17 -36.83
CA PRO A 412 15.33 -31.11 -37.53
C PRO A 412 14.15 -30.42 -38.23
N ARG A 413 13.87 -30.87 -39.46
CA ARG A 413 12.74 -30.42 -40.29
C ARG A 413 11.39 -30.81 -39.65
N PRO A 414 10.38 -29.91 -39.66
CA PRO A 414 9.02 -30.26 -39.27
C PRO A 414 8.36 -31.15 -40.34
N THR A 415 7.94 -32.34 -39.94
CA THR A 415 7.07 -33.24 -40.72
C THR A 415 5.61 -33.00 -40.30
N ARG A 416 4.82 -32.37 -41.16
CA ARG A 416 3.54 -32.87 -41.66
C ARG A 416 2.87 -31.85 -42.58
N ALA A 417 2.40 -32.39 -43.70
CA ALA A 417 1.72 -31.69 -44.76
C ALA A 417 0.30 -31.29 -44.34
N HIS A 418 -0.18 -30.20 -44.93
CA HIS A 418 -1.58 -29.85 -44.98
C HIS A 418 -2.38 -30.99 -45.61
N GLU A 419 -3.38 -31.48 -44.87
CA GLU A 419 -4.49 -32.25 -45.42
C GLU A 419 -5.79 -31.50 -45.12
N ASP A 420 -6.73 -31.71 -46.02
CA ASP A 420 -7.86 -30.85 -46.35
C ASP A 420 -8.86 -30.63 -45.20
N ILE A 421 -9.42 -29.42 -45.20
CA ILE A 421 -10.61 -29.05 -44.44
C ILE A 421 -11.78 -29.87 -45.00
N VAL A 422 -12.11 -30.97 -44.33
CA VAL A 422 -13.40 -31.65 -44.52
C VAL A 422 -14.47 -30.78 -43.86
N ARG A 423 -15.28 -30.11 -44.68
CA ARG A 423 -16.55 -29.51 -44.25
C ARG A 423 -17.48 -30.63 -43.80
N ASP A 424 -17.83 -30.64 -42.52
CA ASP A 424 -18.92 -31.47 -42.00
C ASP A 424 -20.27 -30.85 -42.42
N PRO A 425 -21.09 -31.50 -43.27
CA PRO A 425 -22.38 -30.98 -43.70
C PRO A 425 -23.50 -31.16 -42.67
N ALA A 426 -23.23 -31.64 -41.46
CA ALA A 426 -24.23 -32.02 -40.47
C ALA A 426 -24.27 -31.15 -39.19
N LEU A 427 -23.68 -29.95 -39.21
CA LEU A 427 -23.73 -28.98 -38.10
C LEU A 427 -24.39 -27.64 -38.47
N ASP A 428 -25.20 -27.64 -39.53
CA ASP A 428 -25.97 -26.48 -40.01
C ASP A 428 -27.47 -26.59 -39.68
N GLU A 429 -27.82 -27.00 -38.45
CA GLU A 429 -29.18 -26.85 -37.93
C GLU A 429 -29.18 -26.29 -36.50
N GLU A 430 -30.00 -25.25 -36.31
CA GLU A 430 -30.41 -24.58 -35.05
C GLU A 430 -29.49 -23.49 -34.44
N LEU A 431 -29.47 -22.33 -35.10
CA LEU A 431 -29.34 -21.03 -34.43
C LEU A 431 -30.63 -20.22 -34.65
N GLU A 432 -31.66 -20.45 -33.83
CA GLU A 432 -32.85 -19.60 -33.80
C GLU A 432 -32.51 -18.20 -33.28
N ILE A 433 -32.61 -17.20 -34.17
CA ILE A 433 -32.47 -15.79 -33.80
C ILE A 433 -33.72 -15.36 -32.99
N PRO A 434 -33.56 -14.83 -31.76
CA PRO A 434 -34.67 -14.39 -30.92
C PRO A 434 -35.55 -13.32 -31.59
N ALA A 435 -36.87 -13.43 -31.39
CA ALA A 435 -37.89 -12.64 -32.10
C ALA A 435 -37.76 -11.11 -31.96
N PHE A 436 -37.03 -10.59 -30.96
CA PHE A 436 -36.85 -9.15 -30.77
C PHE A 436 -35.85 -8.51 -31.75
N LEU A 437 -34.96 -9.31 -32.38
CA LEU A 437 -33.98 -8.84 -33.36
C LEU A 437 -34.53 -8.71 -34.79
N ARG A 438 -35.74 -9.23 -35.07
CA ARG A 438 -36.37 -9.15 -36.41
C ARG A 438 -36.96 -7.78 -36.76
N ARG A 439 -37.00 -6.82 -35.83
CA ARG A 439 -37.73 -5.55 -36.03
C ARG A 439 -36.87 -4.33 -36.36
N GLN A 440 -35.56 -4.48 -36.52
CA GLN A 440 -34.65 -3.36 -36.78
C GLN A 440 -33.93 -3.39 -38.13
N MET A 441 -34.23 -4.35 -39.00
CA MET A 441 -33.76 -4.37 -40.38
C MET A 441 -34.96 -4.33 -41.32
N GLY A 442 -35.43 -3.12 -41.62
CA GLY A 442 -36.39 -2.87 -42.71
C GLY A 442 -35.72 -3.03 -44.08
N PRO A 443 -36.47 -3.41 -45.13
CA PRO A 443 -35.92 -3.59 -46.47
C PRO A 443 -35.62 -2.25 -47.15
N ARG A 444 -34.60 -2.28 -48.02
CA ARG A 444 -34.08 -1.17 -48.84
C ARG A 444 -35.12 -0.40 -49.63
#